data_AF-A0A351JP80-F1
#
_entry.id   AF-A0A351JP80-F1
#
_cell.length_a   1.000
_cell.length_b   1.000
_cell.length_c   1.000
_cell.angle_alpha   90.00
_cell.angle_beta   90.00
_cell.angle_gamma   90.00
#
_symmetry.space_group_name_H-M   'P 1'
#
loop_
_entity.id
_entity.type
_entity.pdbx_description
1 polymer ?
#
loop_
_entity_poly.entity_id
_entity_poly.type
_entity_poly.pdbx_seq_one_letter_code
_entity_poly.pdbx_strand_id
1 'polypeptide(L)'
;MFPQAGGRATRARQNSGHDSQISDQVVVWSARLSVENGWGTPVTSAVYMESEKGEAMFIRVALMIVLALGTGTDAIAETPRYLWGEIAVPEGAVQTLAARAEAIGVATVVWSQGDLVVTGAASEAELLAGETYLYLDGNFFLFVVNRPRERAVLRGNAQWAEIIVWATDGLVPPSEVFLDLVQSLGLLPMGGMISLSVRELPLKVPRPPEGVRLDPTLWALVGHPDWFGAARDFGLDRQGLRVEVVAEASGVLAEALEPYVLSSTGRLMELLIPIPLLPELGRDPAVTLVRPPFAPHPVGGR
;
A
#
# COMPACT_ATOMS: atom_id res chain seq x y z
N MET A 1 3.57 82.52 7.96
CA MET A 1 3.66 83.53 6.88
C MET A 1 4.25 82.79 5.67
N PHE A 2 3.58 82.79 4.51
CA PHE A 2 4.07 82.13 3.27
C PHE A 2 4.58 83.19 2.29
N PRO A 3 5.59 82.87 1.46
CA PRO A 3 5.37 82.41 0.07
C PRO A 3 5.97 80.98 -0.16
N GLN A 4 5.62 80.17 -1.17
CA GLN A 4 5.82 80.27 -2.65
C GLN A 4 7.29 80.52 -3.08
N ALA A 5 7.86 79.94 -4.14
CA ALA A 5 7.57 78.80 -5.05
C ALA A 5 8.92 78.44 -5.72
N GLY A 6 9.15 77.43 -6.56
CA GLY A 6 8.37 76.37 -7.21
C GLY A 6 9.26 75.67 -8.26
N GLY A 7 8.89 74.51 -8.80
CA GLY A 7 9.68 73.75 -9.79
C GLY A 7 8.84 72.68 -10.50
N ARG A 8 9.12 72.35 -11.77
CA ARG A 8 8.15 71.67 -12.65
C ARG A 8 8.79 70.60 -13.55
N ALA A 9 8.09 69.47 -13.69
CA ALA A 9 8.37 68.35 -14.63
C ALA A 9 9.65 67.53 -14.30
N THR A 10 9.81 66.27 -14.76
CA THR A 10 9.08 65.52 -15.80
C THR A 10 8.82 64.05 -15.41
N ARG A 11 7.95 63.36 -16.17
CA ARG A 11 7.49 61.97 -15.97
C ARG A 11 8.61 60.93 -15.82
N ALA A 12 8.40 59.98 -14.90
CA ALA A 12 8.52 58.54 -15.19
C ALA A 12 7.20 57.86 -14.78
N ARG A 13 6.87 56.68 -15.34
CA ARG A 13 5.54 56.04 -15.20
C ARG A 13 5.69 54.54 -15.03
N GLN A 14 5.37 54.02 -13.85
CA GLN A 14 4.99 52.61 -13.73
C GLN A 14 3.88 52.47 -12.68
N ASN A 15 2.74 51.98 -13.16
CA ASN A 15 1.55 51.63 -12.38
C ASN A 15 1.54 50.09 -12.22
N SER A 16 0.55 49.56 -11.49
CA SER A 16 0.28 48.13 -11.26
C SER A 16 1.37 47.35 -10.52
N GLY A 17 1.03 46.39 -9.67
CA GLY A 17 -0.31 45.98 -9.23
C GLY A 17 -0.25 44.59 -8.59
N HIS A 18 -1.03 44.35 -7.53
CA HIS A 18 -1.24 42.99 -7.04
C HIS A 18 -2.32 42.31 -7.88
N ASP A 19 -1.90 41.65 -8.97
CA ASP A 19 -2.69 40.60 -9.60
C ASP A 19 -2.15 39.24 -9.14
N SER A 20 -2.98 38.50 -8.42
CA SER A 20 -2.64 37.20 -7.85
C SER A 20 -2.68 36.10 -8.92
N GLN A 21 -1.62 35.96 -9.71
CA GLN A 21 -1.53 34.83 -10.64
C GLN A 21 -1.32 33.52 -9.87
N ILE A 22 -2.36 32.69 -9.89
CA ILE A 22 -2.27 31.27 -9.54
C ILE A 22 -1.26 30.63 -10.51
N SER A 23 -0.18 30.09 -9.97
CA SER A 23 0.90 29.47 -10.73
C SER A 23 0.76 27.95 -10.69
N ASP A 24 0.00 27.39 -11.62
CA ASP A 24 0.02 25.94 -11.88
C ASP A 24 1.48 25.47 -12.04
N GLN A 25 1.85 24.37 -11.38
CA GLN A 25 3.16 23.75 -11.56
C GLN A 25 3.01 22.32 -12.08
N VAL A 26 3.44 22.13 -13.33
CA VAL A 26 3.62 20.82 -13.95
C VAL A 26 5.02 20.32 -13.63
N VAL A 27 5.13 19.03 -13.35
CA VAL A 27 6.35 18.31 -12.97
C VAL A 27 6.54 17.13 -13.95
N VAL A 28 7.79 16.80 -14.33
CA VAL A 28 8.09 15.85 -15.43
C VAL A 28 9.44 15.15 -15.22
N TRP A 29 9.46 13.81 -15.25
CA TRP A 29 10.68 13.02 -14.94
C TRP A 29 11.00 11.87 -15.89
N SER A 30 12.23 11.34 -15.79
CA SER A 30 12.80 10.37 -16.74
C SER A 30 13.76 9.38 -16.07
N ALA A 31 14.00 8.22 -16.72
CA ALA A 31 14.82 7.13 -16.17
C ALA A 31 15.73 6.44 -17.19
N ARG A 32 16.80 5.77 -16.70
CA ARG A 32 17.81 5.07 -17.51
C ARG A 32 18.26 3.72 -16.91
N LEU A 33 18.24 2.66 -17.74
CA LEU A 33 18.38 1.22 -17.42
C LEU A 33 19.82 0.75 -16.94
N SER A 34 19.93 -0.23 -16.00
CA SER A 34 21.12 -0.95 -15.40
C SER A 34 21.07 -2.38 -14.59
N VAL A 35 20.84 -3.74 -14.75
CA VAL A 35 20.60 -5.10 -15.48
C VAL A 35 21.63 -5.87 -16.37
N GLU A 36 22.05 -7.08 -16.00
CA GLU A 36 23.04 -7.88 -16.74
C GLU A 36 22.50 -8.91 -17.75
N ASN A 37 23.09 -8.93 -18.96
CA ASN A 37 23.19 -10.12 -19.81
C ASN A 37 24.48 -10.90 -19.46
N GLY A 38 24.68 -12.10 -20.04
CA GLY A 38 25.80 -13.02 -19.75
C GLY A 38 27.24 -12.54 -20.02
N TRP A 39 27.44 -11.24 -20.26
CA TRP A 39 28.71 -10.52 -20.17
C TRP A 39 28.46 -9.29 -19.27
N GLY A 40 28.68 -9.44 -17.97
CA GLY A 40 28.09 -8.57 -16.93
C GLY A 40 28.29 -7.06 -17.13
N THR A 41 27.21 -6.36 -17.51
CA THR A 41 27.04 -4.89 -17.58
C THR A 41 25.55 -4.53 -17.81
N PRO A 42 25.08 -3.29 -17.51
CA PRO A 42 23.75 -3.10 -16.88
C PRO A 42 22.57 -2.50 -17.73
N VAL A 43 21.28 -2.92 -17.51
CA VAL A 43 19.94 -2.35 -17.95
C VAL A 43 18.54 -2.56 -17.10
N THR A 44 17.92 -2.22 -15.89
CA THR A 44 17.65 -1.43 -14.57
C THR A 44 17.38 0.12 -14.47
N SER A 45 16.15 0.65 -14.50
CA SER A 45 15.94 2.13 -14.61
C SER A 45 15.98 2.96 -13.32
N ALA A 46 16.68 4.11 -13.31
CA ALA A 46 16.63 5.13 -12.23
C ALA A 46 15.78 6.37 -12.58
N VAL A 47 14.53 6.49 -12.10
CA VAL A 47 13.75 7.76 -12.15
C VAL A 47 14.23 8.71 -11.05
N TYR A 48 14.45 9.98 -11.36
CA TYR A 48 14.73 11.05 -10.39
C TYR A 48 13.60 12.09 -10.41
N MET A 49 13.24 12.72 -9.28
CA MET A 49 12.24 13.80 -9.24
C MET A 49 12.75 15.06 -8.50
N GLU A 50 12.59 16.24 -9.13
CA GLU A 50 13.18 17.53 -8.71
C GLU A 50 12.36 18.77 -9.17
N SER A 51 11.30 19.13 -8.44
CA SER A 51 10.49 20.32 -8.78
C SER A 51 11.21 21.64 -8.51
N GLU A 52 11.31 22.54 -9.50
CA GLU A 52 11.79 23.92 -9.27
C GLU A 52 10.71 24.82 -8.66
N LYS A 53 10.90 25.20 -7.38
CA LYS A 53 10.78 26.59 -6.89
C LYS A 53 11.17 26.74 -5.41
N GLY A 54 12.21 27.54 -5.16
CA GLY A 54 12.46 28.32 -3.93
C GLY A 54 12.10 27.76 -2.56
N GLU A 55 13.11 27.31 -1.81
CA GLU A 55 13.14 27.26 -0.33
C GLU A 55 12.00 26.52 0.39
N ALA A 56 11.75 25.28 -0.03
CA ALA A 56 11.28 24.22 0.87
C ALA A 56 12.33 23.09 0.97
N MET A 57 12.25 22.24 2.01
CA MET A 57 13.18 21.11 2.17
C MET A 57 12.84 19.99 1.17
N PHE A 58 13.43 20.06 -0.03
CA PHE A 58 13.17 19.11 -1.11
C PHE A 58 13.59 17.68 -0.76
N ILE A 59 12.60 16.78 -0.67
CA ILE A 59 12.82 15.33 -0.61
C ILE A 59 12.98 14.82 -2.03
N ARG A 60 14.18 14.36 -2.39
CA ARG A 60 14.42 13.63 -3.65
C ARG A 60 14.18 12.14 -3.40
N VAL A 61 13.17 11.58 -4.07
CA VAL A 61 12.97 10.13 -4.17
C VAL A 61 13.55 9.66 -5.50
N ALA A 62 14.34 8.59 -5.46
CA ALA A 62 14.84 7.92 -6.66
C ALA A 62 14.16 6.54 -6.80
N LEU A 63 13.57 6.24 -7.96
CA LEU A 63 12.90 4.97 -8.23
C LEU A 63 13.79 4.07 -9.09
N MET A 64 14.16 2.89 -8.58
CA MET A 64 14.93 1.88 -9.32
C MET A 64 14.02 0.73 -9.79
N ILE A 65 13.97 0.43 -11.10
CA ILE A 65 13.19 -0.69 -11.66
C ILE A 65 14.11 -1.75 -12.24
N VAL A 66 14.19 -2.94 -11.63
CA VAL A 66 14.96 -4.10 -12.14
C VAL A 66 14.07 -4.94 -13.08
N LEU A 67 14.39 -4.96 -14.38
CA LEU A 67 13.65 -5.68 -15.42
C LEU A 67 14.39 -6.96 -15.86
N ALA A 68 13.87 -8.13 -15.47
CA ALA A 68 14.33 -9.41 -16.01
C ALA A 68 13.68 -9.66 -17.38
N LEU A 69 14.43 -9.45 -18.47
CA LEU A 69 13.94 -9.63 -19.85
C LEU A 69 14.04 -11.09 -20.30
N GLY A 70 13.01 -11.88 -20.00
CA GLY A 70 12.82 -13.20 -20.60
C GLY A 70 12.45 -13.10 -22.09
N THR A 71 13.36 -13.49 -22.98
CA THR A 71 13.10 -13.53 -24.43
C THR A 71 12.33 -14.81 -24.81
N GLY A 72 11.00 -14.74 -24.81
CA GLY A 72 10.13 -15.84 -25.23
C GLY A 72 8.94 -15.36 -26.06
N THR A 73 9.04 -15.49 -27.38
CA THR A 73 7.93 -15.19 -28.31
C THR A 73 7.08 -16.43 -28.57
N ASP A 74 6.19 -16.76 -27.63
CA ASP A 74 5.13 -17.76 -27.83
C ASP A 74 3.87 -17.33 -27.07
N ALA A 75 2.70 -17.60 -27.64
CA ALA A 75 1.39 -17.18 -27.11
C ALA A 75 0.90 -18.08 -25.96
N ILE A 76 1.77 -18.29 -24.97
CA ILE A 76 1.41 -18.80 -23.64
C ILE A 76 0.62 -17.69 -22.93
N ALA A 77 -0.40 -18.03 -22.16
CA ALA A 77 -1.11 -17.04 -21.34
C ALA A 77 -0.13 -16.37 -20.37
N GLU A 78 0.16 -15.08 -20.56
CA GLU A 78 1.13 -14.37 -19.72
C GLU A 78 0.68 -14.40 -18.26
N THR A 79 1.55 -14.94 -17.40
CA THR A 79 1.37 -14.83 -15.95
C THR A 79 1.24 -13.35 -15.58
N PRO A 80 0.22 -12.91 -14.81
CA PRO A 80 0.09 -11.51 -14.44
C PRO A 80 1.33 -11.02 -13.68
N ARG A 81 1.87 -9.86 -14.09
CA ARG A 81 3.10 -9.28 -13.54
C ARG A 81 2.79 -7.97 -12.79
N TYR A 82 3.52 -7.73 -11.72
CA TYR A 82 3.42 -6.52 -10.90
C TYR A 82 4.80 -6.04 -10.48
N LEU A 83 4.92 -4.77 -10.10
CA LEU A 83 6.10 -4.24 -9.43
C LEU A 83 5.95 -4.42 -7.91
N TRP A 84 7.03 -4.81 -7.26
CA TRP A 84 7.12 -4.98 -5.81
C TRP A 84 8.42 -4.38 -5.28
N GLY A 85 8.35 -3.65 -4.17
CA GLY A 85 9.51 -3.24 -3.39
C GLY A 85 9.19 -3.14 -1.90
N GLU A 86 10.23 -3.05 -1.07
CA GLU A 86 10.12 -2.92 0.38
C GLU A 86 10.72 -1.58 0.82
N ILE A 87 10.06 -0.89 1.76
CA ILE A 87 10.55 0.35 2.38
C ILE A 87 10.51 0.23 3.90
N ALA A 88 11.45 0.92 4.57
CA ALA A 88 11.36 1.18 6.00
C ALA A 88 10.32 2.27 6.26
N VAL A 89 9.44 2.04 7.24
CA VAL A 89 8.41 3.01 7.68
C VAL A 89 9.02 3.93 8.74
N PRO A 90 8.84 5.28 8.66
CA PRO A 90 9.37 6.18 9.67
C PRO A 90 8.78 5.94 11.06
N GLU A 91 9.61 6.06 12.10
CA GLU A 91 9.18 5.91 13.50
C GLU A 91 8.04 6.89 13.84
N GLY A 92 7.00 6.39 14.52
CA GLY A 92 5.81 7.19 14.86
C GLY A 92 4.84 7.48 13.70
N ALA A 93 5.13 7.03 12.47
CA ALA A 93 4.28 7.32 11.31
C ALA A 93 2.88 6.71 11.46
N VAL A 94 2.78 5.40 11.70
CA VAL A 94 1.50 4.68 11.79
C VAL A 94 0.62 5.22 12.92
N GLN A 95 1.21 5.59 14.06
CA GLN A 95 0.50 6.09 15.24
C GLN A 95 -0.14 7.48 15.01
N THR A 96 0.29 8.22 13.98
CA THR A 96 -0.32 9.51 13.58
C THR A 96 -1.00 9.45 12.21
N LEU A 97 -1.02 8.28 11.56
CA LEU A 97 -1.43 8.09 10.17
C LEU A 97 -2.92 8.40 9.93
N ALA A 98 -3.80 8.08 10.89
CA ALA A 98 -5.22 8.42 10.82
C ALA A 98 -5.45 9.94 10.72
N ALA A 99 -4.81 10.72 11.59
CA ALA A 99 -4.93 12.19 11.60
C ALA A 99 -4.29 12.85 10.37
N ARG A 100 -3.22 12.25 9.82
CA ARG A 100 -2.63 12.69 8.54
C ARG A 100 -3.60 12.44 7.38
N ALA A 101 -4.22 11.26 7.33
CA ALA A 101 -5.20 10.91 6.30
C ALA A 101 -6.44 11.82 6.33
N GLU A 102 -6.99 12.09 7.52
CA GLU A 102 -8.07 13.06 7.72
C GLU A 102 -7.67 14.46 7.23
N ALA A 103 -6.48 14.95 7.59
CA ALA A 103 -5.98 16.26 7.20
C ALA A 103 -5.77 16.44 5.67
N ILE A 104 -5.62 15.34 4.92
CA ILE A 104 -5.53 15.35 3.44
C ILE A 104 -6.81 14.83 2.75
N GLY A 105 -7.89 14.57 3.50
CA GLY A 105 -9.18 14.13 2.94
C GLY A 105 -9.22 12.68 2.43
N VAL A 106 -8.26 11.83 2.82
CA VAL A 106 -8.29 10.40 2.49
C VAL A 106 -9.28 9.67 3.41
N ALA A 107 -10.25 8.98 2.81
CA ALA A 107 -11.22 8.18 3.56
C ALA A 107 -10.54 6.98 4.25
N THR A 108 -10.94 6.68 5.48
CA THR A 108 -10.29 5.68 6.34
C THR A 108 -11.25 4.63 6.88
N VAL A 109 -10.74 3.43 7.13
CA VAL A 109 -11.34 2.41 7.99
C VAL A 109 -10.36 2.07 9.11
N VAL A 110 -10.82 2.08 10.36
CA VAL A 110 -9.99 1.77 11.53
C VAL A 110 -10.65 0.66 12.34
N TRP A 111 -9.94 -0.44 12.58
CA TRP A 111 -10.39 -1.43 13.56
C TRP A 111 -10.27 -0.83 14.96
N SER A 112 -11.40 -0.68 15.67
CA SER A 112 -11.44 -0.06 17.00
C SER A 112 -12.52 -0.70 17.86
N GLN A 113 -12.18 -1.02 19.12
CA GLN A 113 -13.10 -1.57 20.13
C GLN A 113 -13.88 -2.85 19.73
N GLY A 114 -13.46 -3.53 18.65
CA GLY A 114 -14.10 -4.74 18.14
C GLY A 114 -14.96 -4.53 16.88
N ASP A 115 -14.94 -3.34 16.28
CA ASP A 115 -15.75 -2.98 15.10
C ASP A 115 -14.93 -2.14 14.09
N LEU A 116 -15.47 -1.95 12.88
CA LEU A 116 -14.89 -1.16 11.79
C LEU A 116 -15.43 0.29 11.80
N VAL A 117 -14.62 1.23 12.28
CA VAL A 117 -14.95 2.66 12.24
C VAL A 117 -14.57 3.23 10.87
N VAL A 118 -15.56 3.61 10.07
CA VAL A 118 -15.39 4.25 8.76
C VAL A 118 -15.47 5.78 8.89
N THR A 119 -14.52 6.49 8.30
CA THR A 119 -14.46 7.97 8.29
C THR A 119 -14.21 8.48 6.87
N GLY A 120 -14.92 9.53 6.44
CA GLY A 120 -14.81 10.09 5.08
C GLY A 120 -15.63 9.35 4.01
N ALA A 121 -16.37 8.30 4.38
CA ALA A 121 -17.38 7.61 3.58
C ALA A 121 -18.54 7.18 4.50
N ALA A 122 -19.72 6.92 3.95
CA ALA A 122 -20.88 6.43 4.70
C ALA A 122 -20.88 4.90 4.90
N SER A 123 -20.00 4.16 4.22
CA SER A 123 -19.84 2.70 4.40
C SER A 123 -18.48 2.21 3.88
N GLU A 124 -18.07 1.01 4.30
CA GLU A 124 -16.88 0.35 3.74
C GLU A 124 -17.04 0.10 2.22
N ALA A 125 -18.25 -0.25 1.76
CA ALA A 125 -18.51 -0.51 0.34
C ALA A 125 -18.35 0.74 -0.54
N GLU A 126 -18.70 1.92 -0.03
CA GLU A 126 -18.46 3.20 -0.70
C GLU A 126 -16.97 3.54 -0.73
N LEU A 127 -16.26 3.36 0.39
CA LEU A 127 -14.82 3.56 0.49
C LEU A 127 -14.04 2.65 -0.48
N LEU A 128 -14.43 1.38 -0.59
CA LEU A 128 -13.84 0.42 -1.54
C LEU A 128 -14.15 0.74 -3.00
N ALA A 129 -15.21 1.49 -3.29
CA ALA A 129 -15.54 2.00 -4.62
C ALA A 129 -14.80 3.31 -4.97
N GLY A 130 -14.15 3.94 -3.98
CA GLY A 130 -13.36 5.18 -4.17
C GLY A 130 -12.00 4.96 -4.83
N GLU A 131 -11.42 6.06 -5.35
CA GLU A 131 -10.07 6.02 -5.95
C GLU A 131 -8.93 5.97 -4.94
N THR A 132 -9.15 6.35 -3.67
CA THR A 132 -8.07 6.44 -2.67
C THR A 132 -8.62 6.21 -1.27
N TYR A 133 -8.03 5.28 -0.55
CA TYR A 133 -8.45 4.91 0.81
C TYR A 133 -7.33 4.31 1.66
N LEU A 134 -7.53 4.33 2.97
CA LEU A 134 -6.61 3.80 3.98
C LEU A 134 -7.34 2.88 4.96
N TYR A 135 -6.74 1.73 5.27
CA TYR A 135 -7.15 0.86 6.37
C TYR A 135 -6.07 0.85 7.46
N LEU A 136 -6.51 0.81 8.71
CA LEU A 136 -5.67 0.73 9.92
C LEU A 136 -6.16 -0.37 10.86
N ASP A 137 -5.23 -1.17 11.38
CA ASP A 137 -5.51 -2.22 12.37
C ASP A 137 -4.34 -2.33 13.36
N GLY A 138 -4.42 -1.59 14.47
CA GLY A 138 -3.33 -1.46 15.43
C GLY A 138 -2.07 -0.86 14.79
N ASN A 139 -1.03 -1.69 14.65
CA ASN A 139 0.21 -1.31 13.96
C ASN A 139 0.21 -1.58 12.45
N PHE A 140 -0.81 -2.28 11.92
CA PHE A 140 -0.88 -2.66 10.51
C PHE A 140 -1.68 -1.66 9.68
N PHE A 141 -1.32 -1.51 8.41
CA PHE A 141 -2.03 -0.62 7.49
C PHE A 141 -2.04 -1.12 6.04
N LEU A 142 -3.01 -0.60 5.27
CA LEU A 142 -3.13 -0.78 3.82
C LEU A 142 -3.65 0.55 3.22
N PHE A 143 -2.78 1.27 2.53
CA PHE A 143 -3.12 2.42 1.71
C PHE A 143 -3.24 1.99 0.24
N VAL A 144 -4.27 2.45 -0.45
CA VAL A 144 -4.53 2.11 -1.86
C VAL A 144 -4.86 3.37 -2.65
N VAL A 145 -4.25 3.50 -3.84
CA VAL A 145 -4.72 4.36 -4.92
C VAL A 145 -5.15 3.45 -6.08
N ASN A 146 -6.40 3.56 -6.49
CA ASN A 146 -7.06 2.72 -7.48
C ASN A 146 -7.63 3.60 -8.60
N ARG A 147 -7.03 3.56 -9.79
CA ARG A 147 -7.32 4.43 -10.93
C ARG A 147 -7.45 3.64 -12.23
N PRO A 148 -8.05 4.21 -13.30
CA PRO A 148 -8.35 3.49 -14.55
C PRO A 148 -7.15 2.87 -15.30
N ARG A 149 -5.91 3.13 -14.89
CA ARG A 149 -4.67 2.57 -15.49
C ARG A 149 -3.66 2.06 -14.46
N GLU A 150 -3.92 2.20 -13.17
CA GLU A 150 -2.95 1.94 -12.10
C GLU A 150 -3.71 1.55 -10.84
N ARG A 151 -3.32 0.47 -10.19
CA ARG A 151 -3.57 0.27 -8.78
C ARG A 151 -2.25 0.15 -8.04
N ALA A 152 -1.98 1.15 -7.23
CA ALA A 152 -0.81 1.24 -6.37
C ALA A 152 -1.24 1.02 -4.92
N VAL A 153 -0.46 0.23 -4.20
CA VAL A 153 -0.73 -0.24 -2.85
C VAL A 153 0.52 -0.02 -2.01
N LEU A 154 0.38 0.55 -0.82
CA LEU A 154 1.38 0.48 0.24
C LEU A 154 0.76 -0.22 1.44
N ARG A 155 1.36 -1.31 1.91
CA ARG A 155 0.85 -2.07 3.05
C ARG A 155 1.97 -2.55 3.95
N GLY A 156 1.73 -2.67 5.24
CA GLY A 156 2.79 -3.07 6.16
C GLY A 156 2.43 -2.87 7.62
N ASN A 157 3.46 -2.57 8.40
CA ASN A 157 3.38 -2.33 9.84
C ASN A 157 4.16 -1.04 10.24
N ALA A 158 4.37 -0.84 11.54
CA ALA A 158 5.09 0.32 12.06
C ALA A 158 6.63 0.32 11.81
N GLN A 159 7.17 -0.67 11.08
CA GLN A 159 8.60 -0.83 10.81
C GLN A 159 8.93 -0.96 9.32
N TRP A 160 8.13 -1.71 8.55
CA TRP A 160 8.32 -1.94 7.12
C TRP A 160 7.00 -1.92 6.35
N ALA A 161 7.07 -1.64 5.04
CA ALA A 161 5.94 -1.73 4.14
C ALA A 161 6.33 -2.20 2.72
N GLU A 162 5.46 -2.98 2.08
CA GLU A 162 5.53 -3.37 0.68
C GLU A 162 4.86 -2.30 -0.20
N ILE A 163 5.60 -1.73 -1.15
CA ILE A 163 5.04 -1.02 -2.31
C ILE A 163 4.72 -2.06 -3.38
N ILE A 164 3.48 -2.10 -3.83
CA ILE A 164 2.98 -2.99 -4.86
C ILE A 164 2.25 -2.16 -5.91
N VAL A 165 2.59 -2.31 -7.19
CA VAL A 165 1.90 -1.62 -8.29
C VAL A 165 1.58 -2.60 -9.41
N TRP A 166 0.32 -2.60 -9.85
CA TRP A 166 -0.11 -3.26 -11.08
C TRP A 166 -0.92 -2.31 -11.97
N ALA A 167 -0.81 -2.50 -13.28
CA ALA A 167 -1.54 -1.76 -14.29
C ALA A 167 -2.17 -2.74 -15.29
N THR A 168 -3.26 -2.35 -15.95
CA THR A 168 -3.89 -3.16 -17.00
C THR A 168 -2.99 -3.31 -18.22
N ASP A 169 -2.18 -2.29 -18.50
CA ASP A 169 -1.45 -2.10 -19.75
C ASP A 169 0.06 -2.40 -19.58
N GLY A 170 0.42 -3.28 -18.62
CA GLY A 170 1.78 -3.77 -18.40
C GLY A 170 2.44 -3.31 -17.09
N LEU A 171 3.76 -3.15 -17.11
CA LEU A 171 4.56 -2.77 -15.93
C LEU A 171 4.81 -1.26 -15.92
N VAL A 172 4.03 -0.53 -15.12
CA VAL A 172 4.08 0.93 -14.96
C VAL A 172 4.65 1.26 -13.57
N PRO A 173 5.56 2.24 -13.41
CA PRO A 173 5.98 2.72 -12.10
C PRO A 173 4.81 3.30 -11.29
N PRO A 174 4.93 3.41 -9.95
CA PRO A 174 3.97 4.19 -9.15
C PRO A 174 3.90 5.63 -9.67
N SER A 175 2.69 6.17 -9.79
CA SER A 175 2.49 7.55 -10.25
C SER A 175 2.95 8.58 -9.20
N GLU A 176 3.28 9.78 -9.67
CA GLU A 176 3.69 10.91 -8.82
C GLU A 176 2.68 11.14 -7.68
N VAL A 177 1.39 11.13 -7.99
CA VAL A 177 0.33 11.36 -6.98
C VAL A 177 0.25 10.25 -5.92
N PHE A 178 0.56 8.98 -6.26
CA PHE A 178 0.67 7.94 -5.23
C PHE A 178 1.85 8.24 -4.29
N LEU A 179 3.00 8.61 -4.84
CA LEU A 179 4.19 8.95 -4.05
C LEU A 179 3.96 10.21 -3.20
N ASP A 180 3.31 11.24 -3.74
CA ASP A 180 2.94 12.48 -3.04
C ASP A 180 1.96 12.21 -1.89
N LEU A 181 0.98 11.32 -2.09
CA LEU A 181 0.05 10.90 -1.04
C LEU A 181 0.76 10.10 0.05
N VAL A 182 1.62 9.14 -0.30
CA VAL A 182 2.42 8.37 0.68
C VAL A 182 3.41 9.29 1.43
N GLN A 183 3.96 10.30 0.77
CA GLN A 183 4.79 11.34 1.39
C GLN A 183 3.98 12.25 2.33
N SER A 184 2.76 12.62 1.95
CA SER A 184 1.84 13.46 2.76
C SER A 184 1.32 12.70 4.00
N LEU A 185 1.08 11.39 3.85
CA LEU A 185 0.87 10.45 4.95
C LEU A 185 2.15 10.22 5.78
N GLY A 186 3.31 10.71 5.34
CA GLY A 186 4.61 10.61 6.00
C GLY A 186 5.06 9.17 6.22
N LEU A 187 4.83 8.32 5.21
CA LEU A 187 5.19 6.91 5.19
C LEU A 187 6.45 6.61 4.34
N LEU A 188 6.95 7.58 3.57
CA LEU A 188 8.25 7.47 2.90
C LEU A 188 9.42 7.85 3.83
N PRO A 189 10.56 7.13 3.81
CA PRO A 189 11.78 7.54 4.49
C PRO A 189 12.41 8.76 3.81
N MET A 190 12.91 9.72 4.61
CA MET A 190 13.52 10.94 4.10
C MET A 190 14.78 10.65 3.26
N GLY A 191 14.80 11.10 2.01
CA GLY A 191 15.93 10.94 1.09
C GLY A 191 16.19 9.50 0.63
N GLY A 192 15.19 8.61 0.75
CA GLY A 192 15.31 7.21 0.36
C GLY A 192 15.28 6.96 -1.16
N MET A 193 15.95 5.89 -1.58
CA MET A 193 15.76 5.27 -2.89
C MET A 193 14.79 4.08 -2.75
N ILE A 194 13.80 4.00 -3.63
CA ILE A 194 12.81 2.91 -3.66
C ILE A 194 13.25 1.93 -4.75
N SER A 195 13.53 0.68 -4.36
CA SER A 195 13.88 -0.39 -5.30
C SER A 195 12.67 -1.25 -5.60
N LEU A 196 12.25 -1.28 -6.87
CA LEU A 196 11.18 -2.11 -7.41
C LEU A 196 11.73 -3.25 -8.28
N SER A 197 11.28 -4.45 -7.94
CA SER A 197 11.48 -5.70 -8.67
C SER A 197 10.21 -6.06 -9.44
N VAL A 198 10.35 -6.69 -10.60
CA VAL A 198 9.21 -7.37 -11.25
C VAL A 198 8.94 -8.69 -10.52
N ARG A 199 7.67 -8.93 -10.17
CA ARG A 199 7.19 -10.22 -9.65
C ARG A 199 6.05 -10.75 -10.52
N GLU A 200 5.90 -12.07 -10.52
CA GLU A 200 4.81 -12.78 -11.17
C GLU A 200 3.76 -13.22 -10.14
N LEU A 201 2.49 -13.25 -10.54
CA LEU A 201 1.38 -13.75 -9.73
C LEU A 201 1.25 -15.27 -9.87
N PRO A 202 1.37 -16.09 -8.81
CA PRO A 202 1.31 -17.54 -8.94
C PRO A 202 -0.03 -18.03 -9.49
N LEU A 203 -0.03 -18.64 -10.68
CA LEU A 203 -1.21 -19.27 -11.32
C LEU A 203 -1.73 -20.52 -10.56
N LYS A 204 -1.10 -20.89 -9.45
CA LYS A 204 -1.46 -22.00 -8.57
C LYS A 204 -1.24 -21.58 -7.12
N VAL A 205 -2.14 -22.00 -6.24
CA VAL A 205 -2.07 -21.78 -4.80
C VAL A 205 -0.70 -22.27 -4.27
N PRO A 206 0.19 -21.40 -3.76
CA PRO A 206 1.50 -21.79 -3.27
C PRO A 206 1.40 -22.67 -2.02
N ARG A 207 2.28 -23.67 -1.91
CA ARG A 207 2.44 -24.42 -0.65
C ARG A 207 3.10 -23.51 0.40
N PRO A 208 2.65 -23.53 1.67
CA PRO A 208 3.37 -22.90 2.78
C PRO A 208 4.81 -23.41 2.91
N PRO A 209 5.76 -22.58 3.35
CA PRO A 209 7.12 -23.02 3.65
C PRO A 209 7.14 -23.96 4.87
N GLU A 210 8.23 -24.71 5.02
CA GLU A 210 8.40 -25.59 6.17
C GLU A 210 8.31 -24.82 7.50
N GLY A 211 7.70 -25.43 8.51
CA GLY A 211 7.39 -24.80 9.80
C GLY A 211 6.12 -23.95 9.82
N VAL A 212 5.53 -23.58 8.67
CA VAL A 212 4.26 -22.82 8.63
C VAL A 212 3.07 -23.77 8.48
N ARG A 213 2.17 -23.75 9.46
CA ARG A 213 0.97 -24.58 9.62
C ARG A 213 -0.30 -23.94 9.06
N LEU A 214 -0.18 -23.09 8.06
CA LEU A 214 -1.35 -22.51 7.36
C LEU A 214 -1.89 -23.48 6.30
N ASP A 215 -3.18 -23.40 6.03
CA ASP A 215 -3.76 -23.87 4.78
C ASP A 215 -3.12 -23.13 3.58
N PRO A 216 -2.86 -23.79 2.44
CA PRO A 216 -2.30 -23.13 1.26
C PRO A 216 -3.07 -21.89 0.79
N THR A 217 -4.38 -21.82 1.01
CA THR A 217 -5.24 -20.68 0.66
C THR A 217 -4.94 -19.46 1.53
N LEU A 218 -4.73 -19.66 2.84
CA LEU A 218 -4.33 -18.60 3.77
C LEU A 218 -2.89 -18.13 3.50
N TRP A 219 -1.99 -19.04 3.13
CA TRP A 219 -0.65 -18.68 2.69
C TRP A 219 -0.64 -17.92 1.35
N ALA A 220 -1.51 -18.31 0.42
CA ALA A 220 -1.72 -17.59 -0.84
C ALA A 220 -2.21 -16.16 -0.59
N LEU A 221 -3.17 -15.98 0.33
CA LEU A 221 -3.68 -14.66 0.72
C LEU A 221 -2.54 -13.75 1.20
N VAL A 222 -1.71 -14.20 2.15
CA VAL A 222 -0.59 -13.41 2.69
C VAL A 222 0.29 -12.86 1.56
N GLY A 223 0.70 -13.73 0.61
CA GLY A 223 1.57 -13.36 -0.50
C GLY A 223 0.90 -12.66 -1.69
N HIS A 224 -0.44 -12.58 -1.73
CA HIS A 224 -1.16 -12.01 -2.86
C HIS A 224 -1.01 -10.48 -2.92
N PRO A 225 -0.82 -9.84 -4.09
CA PRO A 225 -0.69 -8.38 -4.18
C PRO A 225 -1.99 -7.63 -3.81
N ASP A 226 -3.15 -8.18 -4.19
CA ASP A 226 -4.47 -7.68 -3.76
C ASP A 226 -5.04 -8.56 -2.63
N TRP A 227 -4.87 -8.18 -1.37
CA TRP A 227 -5.44 -8.94 -0.25
C TRP A 227 -6.97 -9.01 -0.29
N PHE A 228 -7.66 -7.96 -0.76
CA PHE A 228 -9.12 -7.92 -0.75
C PHE A 228 -9.71 -8.69 -1.95
N GLY A 229 -9.07 -8.57 -3.12
CA GLY A 229 -9.35 -9.42 -4.27
C GLY A 229 -9.17 -10.90 -3.94
N ALA A 230 -8.03 -11.29 -3.35
CA ALA A 230 -7.79 -12.67 -2.95
C ALA A 230 -8.75 -13.17 -1.86
N ALA A 231 -9.07 -12.38 -0.84
CA ALA A 231 -10.03 -12.79 0.18
C ALA A 231 -11.39 -13.13 -0.44
N ARG A 232 -11.90 -12.27 -1.34
CA ARG A 232 -13.12 -12.54 -2.11
C ARG A 232 -12.99 -13.78 -2.99
N ASP A 233 -11.92 -13.87 -3.78
CA ASP A 233 -11.75 -14.90 -4.82
C ASP A 233 -11.44 -16.29 -4.24
N PHE A 234 -10.96 -16.34 -2.98
CA PHE A 234 -10.81 -17.56 -2.19
C PHE A 234 -12.00 -17.87 -1.28
N GLY A 235 -13.04 -17.01 -1.23
CA GLY A 235 -14.21 -17.21 -0.38
C GLY A 235 -13.93 -17.11 1.12
N LEU A 236 -13.07 -16.15 1.52
CA LEU A 236 -12.67 -15.91 2.90
C LEU A 236 -13.43 -14.71 3.49
N ASP A 237 -14.08 -14.92 4.63
CA ASP A 237 -14.75 -13.84 5.36
C ASP A 237 -13.73 -12.85 5.92
N ARG A 238 -13.83 -11.59 5.46
CA ARG A 238 -12.84 -10.52 5.69
C ARG A 238 -13.51 -9.26 6.22
N GLN A 239 -13.02 -8.77 7.35
CA GLN A 239 -13.47 -7.55 8.02
C GLN A 239 -12.27 -6.60 8.16
N GLY A 240 -12.25 -5.50 7.39
CA GLY A 240 -11.09 -4.61 7.35
C GLY A 240 -9.82 -5.31 6.86
N LEU A 241 -8.78 -5.33 7.70
CA LEU A 241 -7.53 -6.06 7.45
C LEU A 241 -7.49 -7.47 8.05
N ARG A 242 -8.60 -7.90 8.68
CA ARG A 242 -8.72 -9.19 9.35
C ARG A 242 -9.46 -10.19 8.48
N VAL A 243 -9.11 -11.47 8.65
CA VAL A 243 -9.87 -12.60 8.12
C VAL A 243 -10.26 -13.55 9.24
N GLU A 244 -11.41 -14.18 9.10
CA GLU A 244 -11.85 -15.24 10.00
C GLU A 244 -11.08 -16.54 9.68
N VAL A 245 -10.55 -17.20 10.71
CA VAL A 245 -9.82 -18.46 10.62
C VAL A 245 -10.11 -19.37 11.81
N VAL A 246 -9.96 -20.67 11.60
CA VAL A 246 -9.98 -21.70 12.65
C VAL A 246 -8.59 -22.26 12.83
N ALA A 247 -8.04 -22.13 14.04
CA ALA A 247 -6.78 -22.76 14.45
C ALA A 247 -7.06 -24.04 15.26
N GLU A 248 -6.43 -25.15 14.85
CA GLU A 248 -6.36 -26.40 15.60
C GLU A 248 -5.15 -26.33 16.55
N ALA A 249 -5.40 -25.98 17.80
CA ALA A 249 -4.41 -25.76 18.85
C ALA A 249 -4.34 -26.95 19.84
N SER A 250 -3.12 -27.24 20.30
CA SER A 250 -2.81 -28.28 21.28
C SER A 250 -2.59 -27.75 22.71
N GLY A 251 -2.54 -26.42 22.85
CA GLY A 251 -2.36 -25.68 24.10
C GLY A 251 -2.86 -24.23 23.94
N VAL A 252 -2.41 -23.33 24.81
CA VAL A 252 -2.65 -21.89 24.69
C VAL A 252 -1.72 -21.29 23.61
N LEU A 253 -2.21 -20.31 22.85
CA LEU A 253 -1.41 -19.54 21.89
C LEU A 253 -0.46 -18.57 22.61
N ALA A 254 0.44 -17.93 21.88
CA ALA A 254 1.20 -16.78 22.37
C ALA A 254 0.27 -15.61 22.80
N GLU A 255 0.63 -14.90 23.86
CA GLU A 255 -0.11 -13.75 24.43
C GLU A 255 -0.47 -12.68 23.37
N ALA A 256 0.43 -12.46 22.39
CA ALA A 256 0.21 -11.53 21.29
C ALA A 256 -0.96 -11.92 20.34
N LEU A 257 -1.40 -13.18 20.36
CA LEU A 257 -2.47 -13.71 19.53
C LEU A 257 -3.83 -13.77 20.25
N GLU A 258 -3.85 -13.73 21.59
CA GLU A 258 -5.09 -13.75 22.38
C GLU A 258 -6.10 -12.64 22.01
N PRO A 259 -5.69 -11.39 21.69
CA PRO A 259 -6.62 -10.31 21.30
C PRO A 259 -7.39 -10.53 19.99
N TYR A 260 -7.10 -11.60 19.25
CA TYR A 260 -7.78 -11.96 18.00
C TYR A 260 -8.71 -13.18 18.14
N VAL A 261 -8.72 -13.86 19.30
CA VAL A 261 -9.57 -15.03 19.55
C VAL A 261 -11.01 -14.59 19.80
N LEU A 262 -11.93 -15.00 18.92
CA LEU A 262 -13.37 -14.82 19.09
C LEU A 262 -13.96 -15.89 20.02
N SER A 263 -13.51 -17.14 19.86
CA SER A 263 -14.03 -18.29 20.61
C SER A 263 -12.98 -19.38 20.75
N SER A 264 -13.11 -20.22 21.79
CA SER A 264 -12.25 -21.37 22.02
C SER A 264 -13.07 -22.56 22.52
N THR A 265 -13.04 -23.66 21.76
CA THR A 265 -13.80 -24.89 22.01
C THR A 265 -12.88 -26.12 21.97
N GLY A 266 -12.25 -26.40 23.13
CA GLY A 266 -11.44 -27.60 23.37
C GLY A 266 -10.08 -27.58 22.68
N ARG A 267 -10.05 -27.79 21.35
CA ARG A 267 -8.85 -27.69 20.49
C ARG A 267 -9.04 -26.78 19.28
N LEU A 268 -10.25 -26.27 19.06
CA LEU A 268 -10.52 -25.30 18.01
C LEU A 268 -10.53 -23.91 18.63
N MET A 269 -9.84 -22.97 18.01
CA MET A 269 -9.94 -21.54 18.29
C MET A 269 -10.42 -20.84 17.03
N GLU A 270 -11.46 -20.04 17.15
CA GLU A 270 -11.96 -19.17 16.09
C GLU A 270 -11.31 -17.80 16.29
N LEU A 271 -10.65 -17.27 15.26
CA LEU A 271 -9.94 -15.99 15.32
C LEU A 271 -10.36 -15.07 14.19
N LEU A 272 -10.46 -13.78 14.49
CA LEU A 272 -10.54 -12.70 13.51
C LEU A 272 -9.21 -11.94 13.55
N ILE A 273 -8.27 -12.40 12.72
CA ILE A 273 -6.85 -12.05 12.83
C ILE A 273 -6.39 -11.20 11.62
N PRO A 274 -5.57 -10.13 11.81
CA PRO A 274 -4.96 -9.39 10.74
C PRO A 274 -4.20 -10.30 9.76
N ILE A 275 -4.39 -10.10 8.46
CA ILE A 275 -3.70 -10.87 7.41
C ILE A 275 -2.17 -10.93 7.61
N PRO A 276 -1.46 -9.83 8.02
CA PRO A 276 -0.03 -9.87 8.31
C PRO A 276 0.40 -10.81 9.45
N LEU A 277 -0.51 -11.19 10.37
CA LEU A 277 -0.23 -12.07 11.51
C LEU A 277 -0.54 -13.55 11.23
N LEU A 278 -1.16 -13.90 10.09
CA LEU A 278 -1.35 -15.31 9.70
C LEU A 278 -0.02 -16.11 9.71
N PRO A 279 1.14 -15.59 9.23
CA PRO A 279 2.41 -16.31 9.32
C PRO A 279 2.98 -16.43 10.74
N GLU A 280 2.48 -15.66 11.72
CA GLU A 280 2.87 -15.78 13.12
C GLU A 280 2.02 -16.85 13.81
N LEU A 281 0.69 -16.77 13.69
CA LEU A 281 -0.25 -17.81 14.13
C LEU A 281 0.10 -19.18 13.51
N GLY A 282 0.47 -19.21 12.23
CA GLY A 282 0.92 -20.43 11.55
C GLY A 282 2.29 -20.97 12.00
N ARG A 283 3.05 -20.25 12.84
CA ARG A 283 4.33 -20.72 13.42
C ARG A 283 4.27 -20.93 14.93
N ASP A 284 3.13 -20.60 15.57
CA ASP A 284 2.93 -20.79 17.00
C ASP A 284 3.12 -22.28 17.39
N PRO A 285 3.97 -22.61 18.38
CA PRO A 285 4.25 -24.00 18.76
C PRO A 285 3.03 -24.82 19.23
N ALA A 286 1.95 -24.17 19.67
CA ALA A 286 0.71 -24.84 20.04
C ALA A 286 -0.13 -25.23 18.80
N VAL A 287 0.03 -24.55 17.67
CA VAL A 287 -0.79 -24.71 16.47
C VAL A 287 -0.36 -25.92 15.63
N THR A 288 -1.33 -26.78 15.34
CA THR A 288 -1.19 -27.95 14.46
C THR A 288 -1.55 -27.61 13.02
N LEU A 289 -2.62 -26.81 12.83
CA LEU A 289 -3.13 -26.35 11.54
C LEU A 289 -3.95 -25.06 11.73
N VAL A 290 -3.89 -24.14 10.77
CA VAL A 290 -4.83 -23.01 10.63
C VAL A 290 -5.51 -23.12 9.27
N ARG A 291 -6.83 -22.98 9.22
CA ARG A 291 -7.61 -23.08 7.98
C ARG A 291 -8.79 -22.11 7.98
N PRO A 292 -9.38 -21.80 6.82
CA PRO A 292 -10.65 -21.07 6.77
C PRO A 292 -11.75 -21.78 7.59
N PRO A 293 -12.77 -21.05 8.06
CA PRO A 293 -13.95 -21.65 8.67
C PRO A 293 -14.61 -22.68 7.74
N PHE A 294 -15.24 -23.70 8.33
CA PHE A 294 -15.96 -24.68 7.52
C PHE A 294 -17.33 -24.12 7.13
N ALA A 295 -17.43 -23.55 5.92
CA ALA A 295 -18.71 -23.21 5.32
C ALA A 295 -19.45 -24.50 4.89
N PRO A 296 -20.53 -24.92 5.58
CA PRO A 296 -21.31 -26.07 5.12
C PRO A 296 -21.97 -25.71 3.78
N HIS A 297 -21.85 -26.60 2.78
CA HIS A 297 -22.63 -26.43 1.56
C HIS A 297 -24.13 -26.35 1.89
N PRO A 298 -24.88 -25.42 1.28
CA PRO A 298 -26.33 -25.34 1.49
C PRO A 298 -26.96 -26.67 1.06
N VAL A 299 -27.62 -27.35 2.00
CA VAL A 299 -28.34 -28.59 1.73
C VAL A 299 -29.44 -28.27 0.72
N GLY A 300 -29.31 -28.83 -0.49
CA GLY A 300 -29.99 -28.32 -1.69
C GLY A 300 -31.48 -28.01 -1.50
N GLY A 301 -31.80 -26.71 -1.54
CA GLY A 301 -33.18 -26.23 -1.64
C GLY A 301 -33.83 -26.72 -2.93
N ARG A 302 -35.10 -27.15 -2.82
CA ARG A 302 -35.90 -27.69 -3.93
C ARG A 302 -36.42 -26.59 -4.86
#